data_AF-A0A8S3X9I5-F1
#
_entry.id   AF-A0A8S3X9I5-F1
#
_cell.length_a   1.000
_cell.length_b   1.000
_cell.length_c   1.000
_cell.angle_alpha   90.00
_cell.angle_beta   90.00
_cell.angle_gamma   90.00
#
_symmetry.space_group_name_H-M   'P 1'
#
loop_
_entity.id
_entity.type
_entity.pdbx_description
1 polymer ?
#
loop_
_entity_poly.entity_id
_entity_poly.type
_entity_poly.pdbx_seq_one_letter_code
_entity_poly.pdbx_strand_id
1 'polypeptide(L)'
;MDHVSEVISRAFHDSEIAKRFSCRRTKSAAIAYNVLGNNFEEKMLAELRPRPENETERSPVFSLIIDESTDVSTTKSIDPSSRMHFLPIQNMYLGTNVAMTLESLKDDIRMRSKIEEFLNRCQSFLIELSNQFLQRLPCTR
;
A
#
# COMPACT_ATOMS: atom_id res chain seq x y z
N MET A 1 -21.73 9.22 -1.90
CA MET A 1 -22.83 8.92 -2.84
C MET A 1 -23.31 7.50 -2.60
N ASP A 2 -24.61 7.23 -2.70
CA ASP A 2 -25.23 5.92 -2.47
C ASP A 2 -25.32 5.13 -3.80
N HIS A 3 -24.16 4.66 -4.26
CA HIS A 3 -24.05 3.95 -5.54
C HIS A 3 -24.75 2.59 -5.54
N VAL A 4 -24.86 1.94 -4.38
CA VAL A 4 -25.50 0.62 -4.27
C VAL A 4 -26.99 0.73 -4.59
N SER A 5 -27.65 1.79 -4.13
CA SER A 5 -29.08 1.99 -4.43
C SER A 5 -29.33 2.29 -5.90
N GLU A 6 -28.43 3.05 -6.54
CA GLU A 6 -28.47 3.30 -7.99
C GLU A 6 -28.34 2.00 -8.80
N VAL A 7 -27.39 1.13 -8.42
CA VAL A 7 -27.19 -0.17 -9.07
C VAL A 7 -28.40 -1.07 -8.90
N ILE A 8 -28.97 -1.16 -7.69
CA ILE A 8 -30.16 -1.99 -7.43
C ILE A 8 -31.38 -1.49 -8.19
N SER A 9 -31.59 -0.17 -8.24
CA SER A 9 -32.71 0.39 -9.03
C SER A 9 -32.56 0.13 -10.53
N ARG A 10 -31.33 0.06 -11.06
CA ARG A 10 -31.07 -0.26 -12.47
C ARG A 10 -31.20 -1.75 -12.77
N ALA A 11 -30.66 -2.60 -11.91
CA ALA A 11 -30.70 -4.05 -12.07
C ALA A 11 -32.13 -4.61 -11.98
N PHE A 12 -32.99 -4.00 -11.14
CA PHE A 12 -34.36 -4.44 -10.88
C PHE A 12 -35.38 -3.33 -11.20
N HIS A 13 -35.42 -2.92 -12.47
CA HIS A 13 -36.23 -1.80 -12.95
C HIS A 13 -37.75 -2.03 -12.87
N ASP A 14 -38.19 -3.28 -12.77
CA ASP A 14 -39.59 -3.71 -12.64
C ASP A 14 -40.06 -3.77 -11.18
N SER A 15 -39.14 -3.75 -10.21
CA SER A 15 -39.47 -3.87 -8.80
C SER A 15 -39.66 -2.51 -8.12
N GLU A 16 -40.91 -2.20 -7.74
CA GLU A 16 -41.23 -1.01 -6.94
C GLU A 16 -40.55 -1.03 -5.56
N ILE A 17 -40.23 -2.21 -5.03
CA ILE A 17 -39.46 -2.38 -3.80
C ILE A 17 -38.00 -1.97 -4.03
N ALA A 18 -37.41 -2.39 -5.15
CA ALA A 18 -36.02 -2.05 -5.49
C ALA A 18 -35.85 -0.57 -5.81
N LYS A 19 -36.83 0.08 -6.44
CA LYS A 19 -36.81 1.55 -6.67
C LYS A 19 -36.83 2.36 -5.39
N ARG A 20 -37.39 1.81 -4.30
CA ARG A 20 -37.46 2.45 -2.97
C ARG A 20 -36.29 2.04 -2.06
N PHE A 21 -35.41 1.18 -2.54
CA PHE A 21 -34.26 0.72 -1.78
C PHE A 21 -33.32 1.90 -1.48
N SER A 22 -32.84 1.97 -0.24
CA SER A 22 -31.83 2.94 0.16
C SER A 22 -30.76 2.27 1.03
N CYS A 23 -29.50 2.53 0.70
CA CYS A 23 -28.34 1.90 1.29
C CYS A 23 -27.30 2.94 1.63
N ARG A 24 -27.56 3.66 2.71
CA ARG A 24 -26.65 4.66 3.25
C ARG A 24 -25.35 4.02 3.76
N ARG A 25 -24.32 4.87 3.94
CA ARG A 25 -22.92 4.53 4.26
C ARG A 25 -22.73 3.29 5.13
N THR A 26 -23.37 3.20 6.30
CA THR A 26 -23.16 2.09 7.24
C THR A 26 -23.65 0.75 6.68
N LYS A 27 -24.78 0.75 5.95
CA LYS A 27 -25.32 -0.45 5.31
C LYS A 27 -24.46 -0.86 4.12
N SER A 28 -24.03 0.10 3.30
CA SER A 28 -23.14 -0.19 2.16
C SER A 28 -21.81 -0.75 2.64
N ALA A 29 -21.25 -0.19 3.72
CA ALA A 29 -20.04 -0.71 4.36
C ALA A 29 -20.26 -2.13 4.88
N ALA A 30 -21.37 -2.40 5.58
CA ALA A 30 -21.68 -3.75 6.06
C ALA A 30 -21.81 -4.77 4.92
N ILE A 31 -22.45 -4.41 3.80
CA ILE A 31 -22.52 -5.27 2.61
C ILE A 31 -21.12 -5.51 2.03
N ALA A 32 -20.33 -4.44 1.87
CA ALA A 32 -18.98 -4.54 1.33
C ALA A 32 -18.09 -5.45 2.19
N TYR A 33 -18.06 -5.25 3.51
CA TYR A 33 -17.19 -6.01 4.40
C TYR A 33 -17.70 -7.43 4.68
N ASN A 34 -18.98 -7.57 5.01
CA ASN A 34 -19.49 -8.84 5.56
C ASN A 34 -20.05 -9.79 4.50
N VAL A 35 -20.31 -9.30 3.29
CA VAL A 35 -20.88 -10.11 2.20
C VAL A 35 -19.88 -10.22 1.05
N LEU A 36 -19.38 -9.09 0.55
CA LEU A 36 -18.53 -9.08 -0.63
C LEU A 36 -17.05 -9.32 -0.32
N GLY A 37 -16.61 -8.98 0.90
CA GLY A 37 -15.20 -9.00 1.32
C GLY A 37 -14.53 -10.34 1.05
N ASN A 38 -15.09 -11.43 1.60
CA ASN A 38 -14.52 -12.77 1.45
C ASN A 38 -14.39 -13.20 -0.02
N ASN A 39 -15.38 -12.88 -0.86
CA ASN A 39 -15.34 -13.23 -2.28
C ASN A 39 -14.30 -12.41 -3.04
N PHE A 40 -14.14 -11.12 -2.73
CA PHE A 40 -13.09 -10.32 -3.35
C PHE A 40 -11.69 -10.75 -2.88
N GLU A 41 -11.54 -11.07 -1.60
CA GLU A 41 -10.30 -11.60 -1.04
C GLU A 41 -9.93 -12.93 -1.70
N GLU A 42 -10.86 -13.86 -1.81
CA GLU A 42 -10.64 -15.17 -2.43
C GLU A 42 -10.23 -15.02 -3.91
N LYS A 43 -10.93 -14.16 -4.67
CA LYS A 43 -10.58 -13.87 -6.06
C LYS A 43 -9.20 -13.23 -6.19
N MET A 44 -8.91 -12.22 -5.36
CA MET A 44 -7.61 -11.57 -5.34
C MET A 44 -6.51 -12.60 -5.03
N LEU A 45 -6.68 -13.43 -4.00
CA LEU A 45 -5.72 -14.47 -3.66
C LEU A 45 -5.54 -15.49 -4.80
N ALA A 46 -6.60 -15.86 -5.51
CA ALA A 46 -6.50 -16.73 -6.68
C ALA A 46 -5.70 -16.08 -7.81
N GLU A 47 -5.89 -14.79 -8.05
CA GLU A 47 -5.14 -14.02 -9.06
C GLU A 47 -3.68 -13.77 -8.66
N LEU A 48 -3.38 -13.62 -7.36
CA LEU A 48 -2.04 -13.40 -6.84
C LEU A 48 -1.22 -14.68 -6.68
N ARG A 49 -1.86 -15.86 -6.66
CA ARG A 49 -1.17 -17.13 -6.42
C ARG A 49 -0.20 -17.45 -7.56
N PRO A 50 1.03 -17.90 -7.23
CA PRO A 50 1.92 -18.49 -8.22
C PRO A 50 1.22 -19.66 -8.90
N ARG A 51 1.20 -19.65 -10.23
CA ARG A 51 0.66 -20.76 -11.00
C ARG A 51 1.67 -21.91 -11.02
N PRO A 52 1.21 -23.17 -11.01
CA PRO A 52 2.10 -24.33 -11.04
C PRO A 52 2.95 -24.34 -12.32
N GLU A 53 4.18 -24.84 -12.21
CA GLU A 53 5.20 -24.85 -13.28
C GLU A 53 4.75 -25.52 -14.59
N ASN A 54 3.65 -26.27 -14.56
CA ASN A 54 3.09 -27.01 -15.68
C ASN A 54 2.07 -26.21 -16.50
N GLU A 55 1.68 -25.00 -16.07
CA GLU A 55 0.80 -24.10 -16.83
C GLU A 55 1.61 -23.14 -17.71
N THR A 56 1.27 -23.07 -18.99
CA THR A 56 1.99 -22.27 -20.01
C THR A 56 1.77 -20.76 -19.86
N GLU A 57 0.89 -20.32 -18.97
CA GLU A 57 0.59 -18.91 -18.72
C GLU A 57 1.56 -18.31 -17.70
N ARG A 58 2.09 -17.12 -18.00
CA ARG A 58 3.02 -16.39 -17.13
C ARG A 58 2.40 -16.15 -15.75
N SER A 59 3.21 -16.30 -14.70
CA SER A 59 2.87 -15.91 -13.33
C SER A 59 2.45 -14.43 -13.27
N PRO A 60 1.58 -14.05 -12.32
CA PRO A 60 1.18 -12.66 -12.16
C PRO A 60 2.41 -11.81 -11.86
N VAL A 61 2.62 -10.76 -12.66
CA VAL A 61 3.69 -9.77 -12.49
C VAL A 61 3.12 -8.50 -11.88
N PHE A 62 3.79 -7.98 -10.85
CA PHE A 62 3.38 -6.77 -10.14
C PHE A 62 4.31 -5.61 -10.49
N SER A 63 3.73 -4.46 -10.76
CA SER A 63 4.47 -3.20 -10.89
C SER A 63 4.51 -2.52 -9.52
N LEU A 64 5.69 -2.36 -8.95
CA LEU A 64 5.90 -1.55 -7.75
C LEU A 64 5.90 -0.08 -8.18
N ILE A 65 4.88 0.68 -7.78
CA ILE A 65 4.85 2.13 -8.01
C ILE A 65 5.68 2.79 -6.90
N ILE A 66 6.94 3.06 -7.22
CA ILE A 66 7.80 3.93 -6.42
C ILE A 66 7.61 5.34 -7.00
N ASP A 67 7.34 6.32 -6.15
CA ASP A 67 7.22 7.71 -6.57
C ASP A 67 8.54 8.21 -7.17
N GLU A 68 8.41 9.07 -8.19
CA GLU A 68 9.46 9.70 -9.01
C GLU A 68 10.19 8.84 -10.09
N SER A 69 9.44 8.51 -11.16
CA SER A 69 9.85 8.38 -12.58
C SER A 69 9.30 7.13 -13.27
N THR A 70 8.25 7.34 -14.07
CA THR A 70 7.57 6.35 -14.90
C THR A 70 8.35 6.09 -16.20
N ASP A 71 9.61 5.70 -16.11
CA ASP A 71 10.36 5.17 -17.27
C ASP A 71 10.25 3.64 -17.31
N VAL A 72 9.30 3.16 -18.12
CA VAL A 72 8.97 1.74 -18.34
C VAL A 72 10.08 0.98 -19.10
N SER A 73 11.15 1.67 -19.52
CA SER A 73 12.18 1.13 -20.43
C SER A 73 13.33 0.38 -19.74
N THR A 74 13.46 0.44 -18.40
CA THR A 74 14.60 -0.17 -17.70
C THR A 74 14.20 -1.01 -16.50
N THR A 75 14.57 -2.29 -16.51
CA THR A 75 14.61 -3.12 -15.31
C THR A 75 15.79 -2.66 -14.44
N LYS A 76 15.53 -1.80 -13.46
CA LYS A 76 16.53 -1.41 -12.47
C LYS A 76 16.53 -2.45 -11.35
N SER A 77 17.64 -3.18 -11.20
CA SER A 77 17.86 -4.00 -10.01
C SER A 77 18.16 -3.06 -8.85
N ILE A 78 17.16 -2.81 -8.01
CA ILE A 78 17.32 -1.99 -6.81
C ILE A 78 17.74 -2.91 -5.68
N ASP A 79 18.93 -2.69 -5.13
CA ASP A 79 19.35 -3.32 -3.88
C ASP A 79 18.67 -2.62 -2.69
N PRO A 80 17.72 -3.27 -1.99
CA PRO A 80 17.03 -2.69 -0.84
C PRO A 80 17.95 -2.52 0.38
N SER A 81 19.13 -3.15 0.40
CA SER A 81 20.12 -2.97 1.47
C SER A 81 21.01 -1.74 1.27
N SER A 82 20.99 -1.15 0.08
CA SER A 82 21.80 0.03 -0.23
C SER A 82 21.18 1.30 0.34
N ARG A 83 21.88 1.93 1.30
CA ARG A 83 21.51 3.26 1.85
C ARG A 83 21.41 4.34 0.77
N MET A 84 22.11 4.19 -0.35
CA MET A 84 22.09 5.17 -1.45
C MET A 84 20.74 5.25 -2.15
N HIS A 85 19.90 4.22 -2.00
CA HIS A 85 18.54 4.19 -2.55
C HIS A 85 17.49 4.78 -1.60
N PHE A 86 17.89 5.23 -0.41
CA PHE A 86 17.01 5.89 0.55
C PHE A 86 17.32 7.38 0.59
N LEU A 87 16.30 8.18 0.93
CA LEU A 87 16.48 9.61 1.13
C LEU A 87 17.55 9.87 2.21
N PRO A 88 18.41 10.88 2.04
CA PRO A 88 19.30 11.35 3.09
C PRO A 88 18.53 11.58 4.39
N ILE A 89 19.14 11.26 5.53
CA ILE A 89 18.48 11.34 6.85
C ILE A 89 17.83 12.70 7.14
N GLN A 90 18.39 13.77 6.58
CA GLN A 90 17.92 15.15 6.72
C GLN A 90 16.59 15.42 5.99
N ASN A 91 16.32 14.63 4.94
CA ASN A 91 15.16 14.78 4.07
C ASN A 91 14.07 13.73 4.37
N MET A 92 14.24 12.90 5.39
CA MET A 92 13.24 11.89 5.74
C MET A 92 11.99 12.54 6.33
N TYR A 93 10.83 12.20 5.76
CA TYR A 93 9.55 12.55 6.33
C TYR A 93 9.04 11.45 7.28
N LEU A 94 8.90 11.77 8.56
CA LEU A 94 8.44 10.85 9.62
C LEU A 94 7.06 11.22 10.17
N GLY A 95 6.30 12.05 9.44
CA GLY A 95 5.00 12.56 9.85
C GLY A 95 5.05 13.91 10.57
N THR A 96 3.93 14.63 10.55
CA THR A 96 3.82 16.03 11.02
C THR A 96 4.25 16.21 12.48
N ASN A 97 3.84 15.33 13.39
CA ASN A 97 4.17 15.45 14.82
C ASN A 97 5.67 15.29 15.08
N VAL A 98 6.31 14.35 14.38
CA VAL A 98 7.75 14.12 14.48
C VAL A 98 8.50 15.31 13.88
N ALA A 99 8.08 15.78 12.70
CA ALA A 99 8.67 16.96 12.06
C ALA A 99 8.62 18.20 12.96
N MET A 100 7.46 18.51 13.56
CA MET A 100 7.32 19.64 14.49
C MET A 100 8.23 19.50 15.73
N THR A 101 8.35 18.29 16.27
CA THR A 101 9.21 18.03 17.43
C THR A 101 10.69 18.20 17.08
N LEU A 102 11.12 17.65 15.95
CA LEU A 102 12.51 17.79 15.47
C LEU A 102 12.86 19.25 15.21
N GLU A 103 11.94 20.00 14.58
CA GLU A 103 12.11 21.43 14.31
C GLU A 103 12.28 22.24 15.61
N SER A 104 11.51 21.92 16.65
CA SER A 104 11.63 22.58 17.96
C SER A 104 12.96 22.29 18.69
N LEU A 105 13.64 21.21 18.33
CA LEU A 105 14.87 20.74 18.99
C LEU A 105 16.13 21.01 18.16
N LYS A 106 16.01 21.51 16.92
CA LYS A 106 17.13 21.64 15.96
C LYS A 106 18.23 22.60 16.44
N ASP A 107 17.84 23.61 17.22
CA ASP A 107 18.73 24.67 17.70
C ASP A 107 19.48 24.27 18.98
N ASP A 108 19.04 23.23 19.71
CA ASP A 108 19.78 22.72 20.86
C ASP A 108 20.95 21.83 20.39
N ILE A 109 22.16 22.35 20.57
CA ILE A 109 23.43 21.68 20.21
C ILE A 109 23.53 20.29 20.84
N ARG A 110 23.02 20.10 22.07
CA ARG A 110 23.08 18.80 22.77
C ARG A 110 22.15 17.76 22.15
N MET A 111 21.11 18.21 21.44
CA MET A 111 20.12 17.35 20.80
C MET A 111 20.53 16.93 19.40
N ARG A 112 21.41 17.69 18.72
CA ARG A 112 21.83 17.38 17.34
C ARG A 112 22.30 15.94 17.15
N SER A 113 23.21 15.45 18.00
CA SER A 113 23.72 14.07 17.92
C SER A 113 22.62 13.03 18.18
N LYS A 114 21.71 13.30 19.13
CA LYS A 114 20.58 12.39 19.44
C LYS A 114 19.55 12.34 18.30
N ILE A 115 19.30 13.49 17.65
CA ILE A 115 18.42 13.59 16.48
C ILE A 115 19.03 12.80 15.31
N GLU A 116 20.32 12.98 15.05
CA GLU A 116 21.01 12.24 14.00
C GLU A 116 20.98 10.72 14.26
N GLU A 117 21.22 10.28 15.49
CA GLU A 117 21.12 8.87 15.88
C GLU A 117 19.69 8.33 15.71
N PHE A 118 18.68 9.12 16.09
CA PHE A 118 17.27 8.77 15.87
C PHE A 118 16.96 8.59 14.39
N LEU A 119 17.34 9.55 13.53
CA LEU A 119 17.10 9.48 12.10
C LEU A 119 17.84 8.30 11.45
N ASN A 120 19.07 8.01 11.87
CA ASN A 120 19.81 6.82 11.41
C ASN A 120 19.10 5.51 11.77
N ARG A 121 18.51 5.41 12.97
CA ARG A 121 17.73 4.23 13.38
C ARG A 121 16.44 4.10 12.56
N CYS A 122 15.74 5.20 12.30
CA CYS A 122 14.58 5.19 11.41
C CYS A 122 14.94 4.73 10.00
N GLN A 123 16.03 5.24 9.42
CA GLN A 123 16.48 4.81 8.10
C GLN A 123 16.86 3.32 8.09
N SER A 124 17.56 2.86 9.12
CA SER A 124 17.94 1.43 9.26
C SER A 124 16.72 0.53 9.39
N PHE A 125 15.68 0.97 10.10
CA PHE A 125 14.40 0.26 10.17
C PHE A 125 13.73 0.17 8.80
N LEU A 126 13.72 1.25 8.01
CA LEU A 126 13.14 1.24 6.66
C LEU A 126 13.88 0.28 5.72
N ILE A 127 15.22 0.25 5.79
CA ILE A 127 16.05 -0.69 5.02
C ILE A 127 15.70 -2.14 5.38
N GLU A 128 15.65 -2.45 6.67
CA GLU A 128 15.31 -3.79 7.15
C GLU A 128 13.88 -4.17 6.75
N LEU A 129 12.95 -3.23 6.85
CA LEU A 129 11.57 -3.43 6.41
C LEU A 129 11.54 -3.80 4.92
N SER A 130 12.21 -3.04 4.05
CA SER A 130 12.31 -3.31 2.62
C SER A 130 12.94 -4.68 2.32
N ASN A 131 14.01 -5.05 3.03
CA ASN A 131 14.64 -6.36 2.91
C ASN A 131 13.66 -7.49 3.24
N GLN A 132 12.93 -7.38 4.35
CA GLN A 132 11.98 -8.42 4.73
C GLN A 132 10.74 -8.45 3.82
N PHE A 133 10.31 -7.31 3.30
CA PHE A 133 9.27 -7.27 2.27
C PHE A 133 9.71 -8.06 1.04
N LEU A 134 10.92 -7.80 0.54
CA LEU A 134 11.46 -8.52 -0.62
C LEU A 134 11.53 -10.03 -0.39
N GLN A 135 11.94 -10.48 0.80
CA GLN A 135 11.96 -11.91 1.14
C GLN A 135 10.58 -12.58 1.18
N ARG A 136 9.52 -11.81 1.41
CA ARG A 136 8.13 -12.32 1.51
C ARG A 136 7.37 -12.23 0.19
N LEU A 137 7.88 -11.49 -0.79
CA LEU A 137 7.24 -11.42 -2.09
C LEU A 137 7.41 -12.77 -2.83
N PRO A 138 6.36 -13.25 -3.51
CA PRO A 138 6.39 -14.54 -4.20
C PRO A 138 7.30 -14.56 -5.44
N CYS A 139 7.93 -13.43 -5.79
CA CYS A 139 8.71 -13.24 -7.02
C CYS A 139 10.23 -13.38 -6.81
N THR A 140 10.70 -13.81 -5.64
CA THR A 140 12.12 -13.81 -5.24
C THR A 140 12.72 -15.22 -5.05
N ARG A 141 12.15 -16.24 -5.69
CA ARG A 141 12.74 -17.59 -5.79
C ARG A 141 13.05 -17.96 -7.22
#